data_AF-A0AA39HLQ2-F1
#
_entry.id   AF-A0AA39HLQ2-F1
#
_cell.length_a   1.000
_cell.length_b   1.000
_cell.length_c   1.000
_cell.angle_alpha   90.00
_cell.angle_beta   90.00
_cell.angle_gamma   90.00
#
_symmetry.space_group_name_H-M   'P 1'
#
loop_
_entity.id
_entity.type
_entity.pdbx_description
1 polymer ?
#
loop_
_entity_poly.entity_id
_entity_poly.type
_entity_poly.pdbx_seq_one_letter_code
_entity_poly.pdbx_strand_id
1 'polypeptide(L)'
;MEERIEAFLKNFRNNIVEMKDEDYQRNVNALANRRLEKPKTLRALSNRYWHEIEGRQYSFNRSEIEVEDLRKITKDELLKFYDDKIMADSDKRQKLSVRVRSTVKGAVPEDNGKTVTEERGGTVE
;
A
#
# COMPACT_ATOMS: atom_id res chain seq x y z
N MET A 1 0.00 13.39 7.80
CA MET A 1 -0.41 12.07 7.26
C MET A 1 0.76 11.38 6.59
N GLU A 2 1.40 12.02 5.60
CA GLU A 2 2.57 11.45 4.90
C GLU A 2 3.72 11.09 5.86
N GLU A 3 4.08 11.98 6.78
CA GLU A 3 5.11 11.70 7.79
C GLU A 3 4.81 10.46 8.65
N ARG A 4 3.53 10.24 9.00
CA ARG A 4 3.11 9.05 9.75
C ARG A 4 3.26 7.78 8.93
N ILE A 5 3.04 7.86 7.62
CA ILE A 5 3.25 6.74 6.69
C ILE A 5 4.75 6.45 6.58
N GLU A 6 5.60 7.46 6.39
CA GLU A 6 7.05 7.26 6.32
C GLU A 6 7.61 6.67 7.63
N ALA A 7 7.15 7.17 8.78
CA ALA A 7 7.52 6.61 10.08
C ALA A 7 7.07 5.16 10.24
N PHE A 8 5.86 4.83 9.78
CA PHE A 8 5.37 3.45 9.79
C PHE A 8 6.25 2.54 8.91
N LEU A 9 6.58 2.95 7.68
CA LEU A 9 7.40 2.14 6.78
C LEU A 9 8.78 1.87 7.39
N LYS A 10 9.41 2.89 7.97
CA LYS A 10 10.69 2.74 8.68
C LYS A 10 10.58 1.74 9.83
N ASN A 11 9.54 1.83 10.65
CA ASN A 11 9.33 0.92 11.77
C ASN A 11 8.98 -0.50 11.31
N PHE A 12 8.18 -0.64 10.25
CA PHE A 12 7.77 -1.93 9.70
C PHE A 12 8.94 -2.72 9.15
N ARG A 13 9.95 -2.04 8.58
CA ARG A 13 11.22 -2.69 8.20
C ARG A 13 11.84 -3.45 9.38
N ASN A 14 11.89 -2.84 10.56
CA ASN A 14 12.44 -3.48 11.75
C ASN A 14 11.61 -4.71 12.15
N ASN A 15 10.28 -4.63 12.04
CA ASN A 15 9.42 -5.80 12.28
C ASN A 15 9.74 -6.97 11.34
N ILE A 16 10.14 -6.71 10.09
CA ILE A 16 10.56 -7.78 9.15
C ILE A 16 11.91 -8.36 9.58
N VAL A 17 12.87 -7.52 9.99
CA VAL A 17 14.19 -7.96 10.46
C VAL A 17 14.07 -8.85 11.71
N GLU A 18 13.25 -8.42 12.68
CA GLU A 18 13.04 -9.11 13.95
C GLU A 18 12.10 -10.33 13.82
N MET A 19 11.46 -10.50 12.66
CA MET A 19 10.57 -11.63 12.41
C MET A 19 11.35 -12.95 12.40
N LYS A 20 10.87 -13.91 13.19
CA LYS A 20 11.37 -15.29 13.17
C LYS A 20 11.06 -15.95 11.84
N ASP A 21 11.92 -16.86 11.42
CA ASP A 21 11.75 -17.56 10.13
C ASP A 21 10.46 -18.40 10.10
N GLU A 22 10.04 -18.93 11.25
CA GLU A 22 8.75 -19.63 11.41
C GLU A 22 7.56 -18.71 11.11
N ASP A 23 7.57 -17.48 11.63
CA ASP A 23 6.52 -16.49 11.40
C ASP A 23 6.55 -15.99 9.95
N TYR A 24 7.75 -15.81 9.37
CA TYR A 24 7.90 -15.51 7.95
C TYR A 24 7.28 -16.61 7.09
N GLN A 25 7.62 -17.88 7.35
CA GLN A 25 7.08 -19.00 6.60
C GLN A 25 5.56 -19.13 6.78
N ARG A 26 5.05 -18.81 7.98
CA ARG A 26 3.60 -18.74 8.23
C ARG A 26 2.93 -17.68 7.37
N ASN A 27 3.53 -16.50 7.21
CA ASN A 27 3.03 -15.44 6.33
C ASN A 27 3.07 -15.86 4.85
N VAL A 28 4.17 -16.48 4.40
CA VAL A 28 4.31 -17.04 3.04
C VAL A 28 3.21 -18.08 2.77
N ASN A 29 3.00 -19.01 3.69
CA ASN A 29 1.96 -20.04 3.58
C ASN A 29 0.55 -19.46 3.59
N ALA A 30 0.28 -18.45 4.43
CA ALA A 30 -1.01 -17.77 4.45
C ALA A 30 -1.31 -17.08 3.11
N LEU A 31 -0.32 -16.41 2.52
CA LEU A 31 -0.46 -15.78 1.21
C LEU A 31 -0.63 -16.82 0.10
N ALA A 32 0.13 -17.91 0.13
CA ALA A 32 0.01 -19.01 -0.84
C ALA A 32 -1.40 -19.62 -0.82
N ASN A 33 -1.94 -19.90 0.37
CA ASN A 33 -3.29 -20.44 0.52
C ASN A 33 -4.36 -19.48 -0.03
N ARG A 34 -4.21 -18.17 0.23
CA ARG A 34 -5.10 -17.15 -0.31
C ARG A 34 -5.05 -17.09 -1.84
N ARG A 35 -3.88 -17.25 -2.45
CA ARG A 35 -3.72 -17.25 -3.92
C ARG A 35 -4.32 -18.49 -4.57
N LEU A 36 -4.16 -19.66 -3.95
CA LEU A 36 -4.71 -20.93 -4.43
C LEU A 36 -6.20 -21.13 -4.13
N GLU A 37 -6.84 -20.22 -3.40
CA GLU A 37 -8.28 -20.36 -3.10
C GLU A 37 -9.08 -20.44 -4.40
N LYS A 38 -9.88 -21.51 -4.51
CA LYS A 38 -10.70 -21.75 -5.70
C LYS A 38 -11.91 -20.82 -5.69
N PRO A 39 -12.27 -20.20 -6.84
CA PRO A 39 -13.48 -19.42 -6.95
C PRO A 39 -14.71 -20.27 -6.59
N LYS A 40 -15.54 -19.78 -5.66
CA LYS A 40 -16.74 -20.49 -5.19
C LYS A 40 -17.96 -20.28 -6.09
N THR A 41 -17.86 -19.37 -7.07
CA THR A 41 -18.94 -19.02 -7.99
C THR A 41 -18.43 -18.89 -9.42
N LEU A 42 -19.31 -19.14 -10.38
CA LEU A 42 -19.00 -18.96 -11.81
C LEU A 42 -18.62 -17.51 -12.13
N ARG A 43 -19.27 -16.54 -11.49
CA ARG A 43 -18.94 -15.11 -11.65
C ARG A 43 -17.50 -14.82 -11.21
N ALA A 44 -17.07 -15.36 -10.07
CA ALA A 44 -15.70 -15.17 -9.60
C ALA A 44 -14.68 -15.83 -10.54
N LEU A 45 -14.97 -17.02 -11.06
CA LEU A 45 -14.11 -17.68 -12.06
C LEU A 45 -14.05 -16.88 -13.37
N SER A 46 -15.20 -16.41 -13.85
CA SER A 46 -15.29 -15.62 -15.08
C SER A 46 -14.51 -14.32 -14.96
N ASN A 47 -14.65 -13.60 -13.84
CA ASN A 47 -13.87 -12.39 -13.56
C ASN A 47 -12.36 -12.69 -13.54
N ARG A 48 -11.94 -13.80 -12.93
CA ARG A 48 -10.52 -14.21 -12.90
C ARG A 48 -9.94 -14.32 -14.31
N TYR A 49 -10.63 -15.01 -15.22
CA TYR A 49 -10.18 -15.16 -16.60
C TYR A 49 -10.31 -13.87 -17.40
N TRP A 50 -11.35 -13.07 -17.14
CA TRP A 50 -11.55 -11.80 -17.84
C TRP A 50 -10.39 -10.83 -17.58
N HIS A 51 -9.87 -10.77 -16.35
CA HIS A 51 -8.68 -9.95 -16.04
C HIS A 51 -7.44 -10.37 -16.84
N GLU A 52 -7.22 -11.66 -17.08
CA GLU A 52 -6.10 -12.13 -17.91
C GLU A 52 -6.27 -11.74 -19.38
N ILE A 53 -7.51 -11.75 -19.89
CA ILE A 53 -7.85 -11.36 -21.27
C ILE A 53 -7.70 -9.86 -21.47
N GLU A 54 -8.30 -9.05 -20.58
CA GLU A 54 -8.24 -7.58 -20.64
C GLU A 54 -6.81 -7.07 -20.50
N GLY A 55 -6.03 -7.66 -19.59
CA GLY A 55 -4.62 -7.37 -19.41
C GLY A 55 -3.70 -7.95 -20.50
N ARG A 56 -4.24 -8.77 -21.42
CA ARG A 56 -3.51 -9.48 -22.49
C ARG A 56 -2.35 -10.35 -21.98
N GLN A 57 -2.44 -10.84 -20.74
CA GLN A 57 -1.41 -11.68 -20.13
C GLN A 57 -1.67 -13.17 -20.36
N TYR A 58 -2.95 -13.56 -20.50
CA TYR A 58 -3.38 -14.94 -20.82
C TYR A 58 -2.78 -16.02 -19.90
N SER A 59 -2.40 -15.68 -18.67
CA SER A 59 -1.81 -16.61 -17.70
C SER A 59 -2.91 -17.22 -16.84
N PHE A 60 -3.65 -18.18 -17.41
CA PHE A 60 -4.81 -18.76 -16.72
C PHE A 60 -4.43 -19.65 -15.52
N ASN A 61 -3.18 -20.15 -15.47
CA ASN A 61 -2.58 -20.88 -14.36
C ASN A 61 -1.63 -20.00 -13.52
N ARG A 62 -1.80 -18.67 -13.55
CA ARG A 62 -0.98 -17.71 -12.80
C ARG A 62 -0.86 -18.06 -11.32
N SER A 63 -1.95 -18.51 -10.70
CA SER A 63 -1.97 -18.72 -9.25
C SER A 63 -1.07 -19.86 -8.82
N GLU A 64 -0.96 -20.91 -9.63
CA GLU A 64 -0.03 -22.01 -9.40
C GLU A 64 1.43 -21.55 -9.60
N ILE A 65 1.71 -20.83 -10.69
CA ILE A 65 3.05 -20.31 -11.00
C ILE A 65 3.54 -19.34 -9.92
N GLU A 66 2.73 -18.32 -9.59
CA GLU A 66 3.09 -17.31 -8.59
C GLU A 66 3.30 -17.92 -7.21
N VAL A 67 2.58 -18.99 -6.85
CA VAL A 67 2.75 -19.65 -5.55
C VAL A 67 4.00 -20.52 -5.51
N GLU A 68 4.36 -21.15 -6.62
CA GLU A 68 5.63 -21.87 -6.74
C GLU A 68 6.80 -20.92 -6.53
N ASP A 69 6.76 -19.74 -7.15
CA ASP A 69 7.83 -18.74 -7.00
C ASP A 69 7.79 -18.04 -5.64
N LEU A 70 6.61 -17.73 -5.11
CA LEU A 70 6.45 -17.13 -3.77
C LEU A 70 7.13 -17.97 -2.69
N ARG A 71 7.06 -19.31 -2.79
CA ARG A 71 7.69 -20.22 -1.82
C ARG A 71 9.22 -20.24 -1.88
N LYS A 72 9.81 -19.74 -2.97
CA LYS A 72 11.27 -19.65 -3.16
C LYS A 72 11.84 -18.35 -2.59
N ILE A 73 11.00 -17.34 -2.37
CA ILE A 73 11.43 -16.03 -1.87
C ILE A 73 11.90 -16.15 -0.43
N THR A 74 13.12 -15.66 -0.17
CA THR A 74 13.71 -15.62 1.16
C THR A 74 13.39 -14.31 1.89
N LYS A 75 13.50 -14.33 3.22
CA LYS A 75 13.35 -13.11 4.05
C LYS A 75 14.35 -12.02 3.67
N ASP A 76 15.58 -12.41 3.33
CA ASP A 76 16.63 -11.48 2.92
C ASP A 76 16.33 -10.83 1.56
N GLU A 77 15.78 -11.58 0.60
CA GLU A 77 15.31 -11.02 -0.67
C GLU A 77 14.14 -10.06 -0.47
N LEU A 78 13.22 -10.37 0.45
CA LEU A 78 12.14 -9.46 0.81
C LEU A 78 12.68 -8.16 1.42
N LEU A 79 13.65 -8.25 2.33
CA LEU A 79 14.29 -7.09 2.94
C LEU A 79 15.01 -6.24 1.89
N LYS A 80 15.76 -6.88 0.98
CA LYS A 80 16.41 -6.19 -0.14
C LYS A 80 15.40 -5.47 -1.03
N PHE A 81 14.28 -6.12 -1.36
CA PHE A 81 13.20 -5.48 -2.11
C PHE A 81 12.62 -4.28 -1.35
N TYR A 82 12.41 -4.41 -0.04
CA TYR A 82 11.89 -3.34 0.81
C TYR A 82 12.82 -2.12 0.82
N ASP A 83 14.12 -2.37 0.98
CA ASP A 83 15.17 -1.34 0.98
C ASP A 83 15.32 -0.67 -0.38
N ASP A 84 15.23 -1.44 -1.48
CA ASP A 84 15.34 -0.90 -2.84
C ASP A 84 14.08 -0.14 -3.29
N LYS A 85 12.88 -0.49 -2.84
CA LYS A 85 11.64 0.00 -3.47
C LYS A 85 10.72 0.80 -2.56
N ILE A 86 10.83 0.62 -1.25
CA ILE A 86 9.87 1.17 -0.29
C ILE A 86 10.52 2.24 0.60
N MET A 87 11.76 2.01 1.04
CA MET A 87 12.47 2.90 1.96
C MET A 87 12.75 4.27 1.37
N ALA A 88 12.61 5.30 2.21
CA ALA A 88 12.60 6.71 1.78
C ALA A 88 13.95 7.24 1.28
N ASP A 89 15.04 6.65 1.76
CA ASP A 89 16.43 6.92 1.40
C ASP A 89 16.87 6.18 0.13
N SER A 90 16.01 5.35 -0.46
CA SER A 90 16.34 4.59 -1.66
C SER A 90 16.25 5.42 -2.95
N ASP A 91 17.29 5.33 -3.78
CA ASP A 91 17.39 5.96 -5.09
C ASP A 91 16.45 5.32 -6.14
N LYS A 92 16.02 4.09 -5.89
CA LYS A 92 15.12 3.30 -6.75
C LYS A 92 13.64 3.43 -6.36
N ARG A 93 13.31 4.21 -5.33
CA ARG A 93 11.93 4.41 -4.85
C ARG A 93 11.11 5.23 -5.87
N GLN A 94 9.90 4.75 -6.14
CA GLN A 94 8.92 5.46 -6.96
C GLN A 94 7.67 5.72 -6.12
N LYS A 95 7.41 6.99 -5.76
CA LYS A 95 6.28 7.40 -4.91
C LYS A 95 5.37 8.38 -5.64
N LEU A 96 4.07 8.10 -5.63
CA LEU A 96 3.00 9.00 -6.03
C LEU A 96 2.10 9.28 -4.83
N SER A 97 1.85 10.55 -4.50
CA SER A 97 0.92 10.95 -3.43
C SER A 97 -0.20 11.79 -4.02
N VAL A 98 -1.46 11.38 -3.78
CA VAL A 98 -2.66 12.13 -4.18
C VAL A 98 -3.34 12.62 -2.90
N ARG A 99 -3.44 13.93 -2.73
CA ARG A 99 -4.02 14.55 -1.53
C ARG A 99 -5.35 15.22 -1.85
N VAL A 100 -6.44 14.63 -1.35
CA VAL A 100 -7.78 15.22 -1.41
C VAL A 100 -8.01 16.03 -0.13
N ARG A 101 -8.42 17.29 -0.27
CA ARG A 101 -8.73 18.17 0.87
C ARG A 101 -10.24 18.29 1.05
N SER A 102 -10.69 18.28 2.30
CA SER A 102 -12.09 18.54 2.63
C SER A 102 -12.45 20.00 2.30
N THR A 103 -13.64 20.22 1.75
CA THR A 103 -14.20 21.55 1.49
C THR A 103 -14.91 22.14 2.71
N VAL A 104 -15.11 21.34 3.76
CA VAL A 104 -15.61 21.84 5.04
C VAL A 104 -14.48 22.61 5.72
N LYS A 105 -14.70 23.89 6.03
CA LYS A 105 -13.82 24.67 6.92
C LYS A 105 -13.83 24.03 8.31
N GLY A 106 -13.01 23.01 8.51
CA GLY A 106 -12.61 22.58 9.84
C GLY A 106 -11.69 23.67 10.39
N ALA A 107 -12.00 24.19 11.58
CA ALA A 107 -11.10 25.05 12.33
C ALA A 107 -9.77 24.29 12.54
N VAL A 108 -8.79 24.58 11.68
CA VAL A 108 -7.40 24.20 11.93
C VAL A 108 -6.84 25.37 12.75
N PRO A 109 -6.29 25.13 13.96
CA PRO A 109 -5.60 26.18 14.68
C PRO A 109 -4.42 26.63 13.82
N GLU A 110 -4.44 27.88 13.38
CA GLU A 110 -3.28 28.50 12.76
C GLU A 110 -2.22 28.69 13.86
N ASP A 111 -1.19 27.85 13.82
CA ASP A 111 0.09 28.17 14.41
C ASP A 111 0.70 29.30 13.59
N ASN A 112 0.37 30.53 13.98
CA ASN A 112 1.28 31.68 14.06
C ASN A 112 0.46 32.94 14.34
N GLY A 113 0.62 33.45 15.57
CA GLY A 113 -0.06 34.65 16.03
C GLY A 113 0.15 35.85 15.10
N LYS A 114 -0.95 36.34 14.53
CA LYS A 114 -1.31 37.75 14.34
C LYS A 114 -2.71 37.81 13.72
N THR A 115 -3.70 38.08 14.56
CA THR A 115 -5.06 38.45 14.11
C THR A 115 -5.01 39.84 13.49
N VAL A 116 -5.24 39.95 12.19
CA VAL A 116 -5.69 41.20 11.58
C VAL A 116 -7.22 41.12 11.49
N THR A 117 -7.90 41.91 12.30
CA THR A 117 -9.33 42.20 12.20
C THR A 117 -9.58 43.00 10.92
N GLU A 118 -10.30 42.43 9.96
CA GLU A 118 -10.92 43.20 8.88
C GLU A 118 -12.42 43.34 9.22
N GLU A 119 -12.78 44.47 9.82
CA GLU A 119 -14.16 44.94 9.85
C GLU A 119 -14.58 45.32 8.43
N ARG A 120 -15.68 44.75 7.94
CA ARG A 120 -16.45 45.39 6.88
C ARG A 120 -17.86 45.63 7.39
N GLY A 121 -18.07 46.89 7.78
CA GLY A 121 -19.38 47.47 8.03
C GLY A 121 -20.29 47.42 6.79
N GLY A 122 -21.58 47.66 7.03
CA GLY A 122 -22.66 47.73 6.04
C GLY A 122 -22.41 48.72 4.90
N THR A 123 -23.25 48.80 3.88
CA THR A 123 -24.68 49.12 4.00
C THR A 123 -25.43 48.74 2.72
N VAL A 124 -26.69 48.39 2.92
CA VAL A 124 -27.88 48.37 2.05
C VAL A 124 -27.85 49.35 0.85
N GLU A 125 -28.18 48.87 -0.35
CA GLU A 125 -29.32 49.28 -1.20
C GLU A 125 -29.55 48.24 -2.30
#